data_AF-A0A957UFS1-F1
#
_entry.id   AF-A0A957UFS1-F1
#
_cell.length_a   1.000
_cell.length_b   1.000
_cell.length_c   1.000
_cell.angle_alpha   90.00
_cell.angle_beta   90.00
_cell.angle_gamma   90.00
#
_symmetry.space_group_name_H-M   'P 1'
#
loop_
_entity.id
_entity.type
_entity.pdbx_description
1 polymer ?
#
loop_
_entity_poly.entity_id
_entity_poly.type
_entity_poly.pdbx_seq_one_letter_code
_entity_poly.pdbx_strand_id
1 'polypeptide(L)'
;MVKSNYTLKRRIGDRKTLEKSIMQKFNRIVKIDDLGRLIKEKRMAESLTLAAAAKQSGVSAPTLSRLERQYKDGHKAMVPDTNTLTALTQWLGVSVEQMLTIHQSEPMQEDTPEIVKAHLRADRNLNPEAAEALGEMFRLAYDQFSKASLKPAKNSDDESV
;
A
#
# COMPACT_ATOMS: atom_id res chain seq x y z
N MET A 1 -6.81 -45.45 -10.08
CA MET A 1 -5.99 -46.05 -9.00
C MET A 1 -5.44 -44.90 -8.15
N VAL A 2 -5.99 -44.75 -6.94
CA VAL A 2 -5.72 -43.64 -6.00
C VAL A 2 -4.47 -43.97 -5.18
N LYS A 3 -3.59 -42.99 -4.95
CA LYS A 3 -2.85 -42.72 -3.70
C LYS A 3 -1.73 -41.69 -3.94
N SER A 4 -1.78 -40.55 -3.24
CA SER A 4 -0.58 -40.01 -2.61
C SER A 4 -0.96 -39.21 -1.37
N ASN A 5 -0.41 -39.67 -0.26
CA ASN A 5 -0.71 -39.29 1.11
C ASN A 5 -0.09 -37.93 1.44
N TYR A 6 -0.88 -37.00 2.00
CA TYR A 6 -0.33 -35.97 2.88
C TYR A 6 -0.75 -36.29 4.31
N THR A 7 -0.01 -37.23 4.89
CA THR A 7 0.07 -37.42 6.34
C THR A 7 0.99 -36.36 6.89
N LEU A 8 0.49 -35.47 7.76
CA LEU A 8 1.30 -34.87 8.83
C LEU A 8 0.38 -34.18 9.86
N LYS A 9 -0.14 -35.01 10.78
CA LYS A 9 -0.30 -34.60 12.17
C LYS A 9 1.06 -34.11 12.68
N ARG A 10 1.22 -32.82 13.01
CA ARG A 10 2.23 -32.35 13.97
C ARG A 10 1.91 -30.91 14.41
N ARG A 11 1.89 -30.73 15.75
CA ARG A 11 2.05 -29.48 16.53
C ARG A 11 0.90 -28.46 16.55
N ILE A 12 0.04 -28.63 17.55
CA ILE A 12 -0.94 -27.63 18.05
C ILE A 12 -0.24 -26.34 18.58
N GLY A 13 1.09 -26.36 18.78
CA GLY A 13 1.88 -25.19 19.23
C GLY A 13 2.29 -24.19 18.15
N ASP A 14 2.26 -24.55 16.87
CA ASP A 14 2.73 -23.67 15.78
C ASP A 14 1.62 -22.77 15.20
N ARG A 15 0.35 -23.15 15.40
CA ARG A 15 -0.78 -22.39 14.83
C ARG A 15 -0.89 -20.99 15.43
N LYS A 16 -0.72 -20.84 16.75
CA LYS A 16 -0.74 -19.52 17.40
C LYS A 16 0.44 -18.65 17.00
N THR A 17 1.60 -19.24 16.77
CA THR A 17 2.82 -18.54 16.33
C THR A 17 2.71 -18.10 14.87
N LEU A 18 2.12 -18.95 14.02
CA LEU A 18 1.81 -18.63 12.64
C LEU A 18 0.72 -17.56 12.55
N GLU A 19 -0.36 -17.68 13.32
CA GLU A 19 -1.41 -16.65 13.44
C GLU A 19 -0.80 -15.33 13.92
N LYS A 20 0.05 -15.35 14.95
CA LYS A 20 0.70 -14.14 15.48
C LYS A 20 1.70 -13.53 14.50
N SER A 21 2.49 -14.34 13.78
CA SER A 21 3.42 -13.87 12.74
C SER A 21 2.69 -13.33 11.52
N ILE A 22 1.56 -13.92 11.15
CA ILE A 22 0.67 -13.42 10.09
C ILE A 22 0.09 -12.08 10.54
N MET A 23 -0.55 -12.01 11.71
CA MET A 23 -1.13 -10.79 12.27
C MET A 23 -0.09 -9.67 12.44
N GLN A 24 1.14 -10.00 12.82
CA GLN A 24 2.23 -9.03 12.94
C GLN A 24 2.71 -8.52 11.56
N LYS A 25 2.67 -9.35 10.51
CA LYS A 25 2.88 -8.91 9.12
C LYS A 25 1.75 -8.00 8.61
N PHE A 26 0.53 -8.24 9.07
CA PHE A 26 -0.66 -7.43 8.74
C PHE A 26 -0.72 -6.09 9.48
N ASN A 27 0.14 -5.86 10.49
CA ASN A 27 0.26 -4.57 11.18
C ASN A 27 1.04 -3.51 10.38
N ARG A 28 1.04 -3.62 9.05
CA ARG A 28 1.58 -2.61 8.14
C ARG A 28 0.43 -1.76 7.64
N ILE A 29 0.65 -0.46 7.51
CA ILE A 29 -0.24 0.48 6.84
C ILE A 29 -0.66 -0.11 5.47
N VAL A 30 -1.96 -0.37 5.26
CA VAL A 30 -2.51 -1.11 4.11
C VAL A 30 -3.25 -0.18 3.16
N LYS A 31 -2.81 -0.07 1.89
CA LYS A 31 -3.55 0.67 0.85
C LYS A 31 -4.86 -0.05 0.52
N ILE A 32 -5.94 0.69 0.29
CA ILE A 32 -7.20 0.09 -0.22
C ILE A 32 -6.98 -0.68 -1.52
N ASP A 33 -6.01 -0.24 -2.32
CA ASP A 33 -5.60 -0.94 -3.54
C ASP A 33 -5.07 -2.34 -3.26
N ASP A 34 -4.49 -2.57 -2.08
CA ASP A 34 -3.98 -3.88 -1.66
C ASP A 34 -5.08 -4.81 -1.12
N LEU A 35 -6.33 -4.35 -0.99
CA LEU A 35 -7.42 -5.13 -0.39
C LEU A 35 -7.61 -6.48 -1.10
N GLY A 36 -7.56 -6.50 -2.44
CA GLY A 36 -7.67 -7.73 -3.23
C GLY A 36 -6.51 -8.71 -2.97
N ARG A 37 -5.29 -8.20 -2.75
CA ARG A 37 -4.12 -9.02 -2.36
C ARG A 37 -4.36 -9.68 -1.00
N LEU A 38 -4.77 -8.89 -0.01
CA LEU A 38 -4.93 -9.35 1.37
C LEU A 38 -6.02 -10.41 1.51
N ILE A 39 -7.14 -10.23 0.80
CA ILE A 39 -8.22 -11.23 0.72
C ILE A 39 -7.66 -12.56 0.22
N LYS A 40 -6.91 -12.52 -0.89
CA LYS A 40 -6.31 -13.71 -1.48
C LYS A 40 -5.29 -14.35 -0.56
N GLU A 41 -4.40 -13.57 0.04
CA GLU A 41 -3.35 -14.06 0.94
C GLU A 41 -3.95 -14.76 2.16
N LYS A 42 -4.93 -14.12 2.83
CA LYS A 42 -5.65 -14.74 3.94
C LYS A 42 -6.35 -16.03 3.52
N ARG A 43 -7.08 -16.01 2.39
CA ARG A 43 -7.80 -17.18 1.87
C ARG A 43 -6.85 -18.35 1.59
N MET A 44 -5.71 -18.09 0.96
CA MET A 44 -4.72 -19.11 0.63
C MET A 44 -4.01 -19.64 1.88
N ALA A 45 -3.68 -18.76 2.84
CA ALA A 45 -3.08 -19.15 4.12
C ALA A 45 -3.99 -20.09 4.93
N GLU A 46 -5.30 -19.87 4.89
CA GLU A 46 -6.30 -20.71 5.57
C GLU A 46 -6.84 -21.85 4.68
N SER A 47 -6.31 -22.03 3.47
CA SER A 47 -6.76 -23.05 2.50
C SER A 47 -8.27 -23.00 2.21
N LEU A 48 -8.84 -21.80 2.19
CA LEU A 48 -10.27 -21.57 1.98
C LEU A 48 -10.62 -21.52 0.48
N THR A 49 -11.76 -22.09 0.13
CA THR A 49 -12.42 -21.82 -1.16
C THR A 49 -13.09 -20.44 -1.12
N LEU A 50 -13.39 -19.87 -2.28
CA LEU A 50 -14.14 -18.61 -2.36
C LEU A 50 -15.51 -18.70 -1.66
N ALA A 51 -16.17 -19.87 -1.73
CA ALA A 51 -17.44 -20.11 -1.05
C ALA A 51 -17.27 -20.14 0.48
N ALA A 52 -16.19 -20.76 0.98
CA ALA A 52 -15.91 -20.79 2.42
C ALA A 52 -15.52 -19.40 2.95
N ALA A 53 -14.71 -18.65 2.20
CA ALA A 53 -14.36 -17.27 2.53
C ALA A 53 -15.59 -16.35 2.52
N ALA A 54 -16.53 -16.55 1.59
CA ALA A 54 -17.79 -15.81 1.55
C ALA A 54 -18.63 -16.04 2.80
N LYS A 55 -18.73 -17.30 3.26
CA LYS A 55 -19.45 -17.64 4.48
C LYS A 55 -18.82 -17.01 5.73
N GLN A 56 -17.49 -16.91 5.79
CA GLN A 56 -16.80 -16.32 6.93
C GLN A 56 -16.81 -14.80 6.94
N SER A 57 -16.64 -14.17 5.78
CA SER A 57 -16.57 -12.72 5.64
C SER A 57 -17.94 -12.05 5.57
N GLY A 58 -19.01 -12.79 5.29
CA GLY A 58 -20.33 -12.22 5.03
C GLY A 58 -20.45 -11.52 3.66
N VAL A 59 -19.41 -11.60 2.82
CA VAL A 59 -19.37 -11.00 1.48
C VAL A 59 -19.55 -12.08 0.42
N SER A 60 -20.29 -11.78 -0.65
CA SER A 60 -20.59 -12.77 -1.68
C SER A 60 -19.33 -13.29 -2.39
N ALA A 61 -19.30 -14.58 -2.72
CA ALA A 61 -18.18 -15.20 -3.46
C ALA A 61 -17.89 -14.51 -4.82
N PRO A 62 -18.90 -14.05 -5.59
CA PRO A 62 -18.67 -13.23 -6.78
C PRO A 62 -17.95 -11.91 -6.48
N THR A 63 -18.30 -11.22 -5.39
CA THR A 63 -17.65 -9.98 -4.96
C THR A 63 -16.19 -10.23 -4.60
N LEU A 64 -15.90 -11.27 -3.81
CA LEU A 64 -14.54 -11.66 -3.46
C LEU A 64 -13.69 -11.99 -4.70
N SER A 65 -14.25 -12.74 -5.66
CA SER A 65 -13.57 -13.07 -6.91
C SER A 65 -13.22 -11.83 -7.75
N ARG A 66 -14.10 -10.82 -7.81
CA ARG A 66 -13.82 -9.55 -8.48
C ARG A 66 -12.69 -8.78 -7.79
N LEU A 67 -12.76 -8.66 -6.46
CA LEU A 67 -11.74 -7.96 -5.67
C LEU A 67 -10.36 -8.64 -5.80
N GLU A 68 -10.28 -9.97 -5.77
CA GLU A 68 -9.01 -10.70 -5.96
C GLU A 68 -8.42 -10.53 -7.38
N ARG A 69 -9.27 -10.33 -8.40
CA ARG A 69 -8.85 -10.19 -9.81
C ARG A 69 -8.44 -8.75 -10.15
N GLN A 70 -9.21 -7.75 -9.71
CA GLN A 70 -8.93 -6.35 -10.03
C GLN A 70 -7.57 -5.87 -9.49
N TYR A 71 -7.09 -6.46 -8.39
CA TYR A 71 -5.74 -6.22 -7.89
C TYR A 71 -4.62 -6.68 -8.86
N LYS A 72 -4.86 -7.71 -9.68
CA LYS A 72 -3.81 -8.32 -10.51
C LYS A 72 -3.42 -7.51 -11.74
N ASP A 73 -4.31 -6.66 -12.23
CA ASP A 73 -4.19 -6.11 -13.59
C ASP A 73 -3.77 -4.63 -13.61
N GLY A 74 -3.28 -4.08 -12.48
CA GLY A 74 -2.86 -2.67 -12.40
C GLY A 74 -4.00 -1.66 -12.60
N HIS A 75 -5.25 -2.14 -12.61
CA HIS A 75 -6.44 -1.31 -12.74
C HIS A 75 -6.88 -0.76 -11.38
N LYS A 76 -7.45 0.45 -11.42
CA LYS A 76 -8.04 1.15 -10.27
C LYS A 76 -8.84 0.20 -9.38
N ALA A 77 -8.48 0.12 -8.10
CA ALA A 77 -9.19 -0.72 -7.17
C ALA A 77 -10.65 -0.30 -7.08
N MET A 78 -11.55 -1.28 -7.16
CA MET A 78 -12.96 -1.04 -6.90
C MET A 78 -13.10 -0.71 -5.42
N VAL A 79 -13.47 0.54 -5.13
CA VAL A 79 -13.85 0.96 -3.78
C VAL A 79 -15.12 0.18 -3.42
N PRO A 80 -15.07 -0.79 -2.48
CA PRO A 80 -16.26 -1.50 -2.05
C PRO A 80 -17.20 -0.52 -1.34
N ASP A 81 -18.49 -0.82 -1.32
CA ASP A 81 -19.40 -0.09 -0.44
C ASP A 81 -18.95 -0.23 1.03
N THR A 82 -19.41 0.69 1.87
CA THR A 82 -19.01 0.78 3.28
C THR A 82 -19.31 -0.49 4.08
N ASN A 83 -20.41 -1.19 3.77
CA ASN A 83 -20.79 -2.43 4.46
C ASN A 83 -19.84 -3.57 4.08
N THR A 84 -19.55 -3.73 2.79
CA THR A 84 -18.59 -4.70 2.26
C THR A 84 -17.20 -4.43 2.79
N LEU A 85 -16.78 -3.16 2.84
CA LEU A 85 -15.48 -2.75 3.38
C LEU A 85 -15.35 -3.11 4.87
N THR A 86 -16.39 -2.82 5.66
CA THR A 86 -16.41 -3.11 7.10
C THR A 86 -16.36 -4.61 7.37
N ALA A 87 -17.15 -5.39 6.63
CA ALA A 87 -17.16 -6.85 6.76
C ALA A 87 -15.79 -7.46 6.39
N LEU A 88 -15.15 -6.97 5.34
CA LEU A 88 -13.83 -7.44 4.92
C LEU A 88 -12.71 -7.04 5.87
N THR A 89 -12.70 -5.80 6.35
CA THR A 89 -11.70 -5.32 7.31
C THR A 89 -11.79 -6.07 8.63
N GLN A 90 -13.01 -6.28 9.13
CA GLN A 90 -13.27 -7.11 10.30
C GLN A 90 -12.81 -8.56 10.08
N TRP A 91 -13.13 -9.15 8.93
CA TRP A 91 -12.67 -10.50 8.60
C TRP A 91 -11.15 -10.55 8.48
N LEU A 92 -10.49 -9.58 7.86
CA LEU A 92 -9.04 -9.51 7.70
C LEU A 92 -8.29 -9.18 9.00
N GLY A 93 -8.98 -8.61 9.99
CA GLY A 93 -8.36 -8.14 11.24
C GLY A 93 -7.55 -6.85 11.06
N VAL A 94 -7.90 -6.04 10.05
CA VAL A 94 -7.26 -4.74 9.74
C VAL A 94 -8.26 -3.63 10.08
N SER A 95 -7.82 -2.50 10.64
CA SER A 95 -8.77 -1.41 10.95
C SER A 95 -9.16 -0.63 9.69
N VAL A 96 -10.41 -0.14 9.65
CA VAL A 96 -10.90 0.70 8.54
C VAL A 96 -10.12 2.01 8.48
N GLU A 97 -9.73 2.59 9.62
CA GLU A 97 -8.88 3.80 9.65
C GLU A 97 -7.53 3.54 8.98
N GLN A 98 -6.89 2.39 9.21
CA GLN A 98 -5.61 2.03 8.56
C GLN A 98 -5.72 1.98 7.03
N MET A 99 -6.89 1.66 6.47
CA MET A 99 -7.10 1.63 5.02
C MET A 99 -7.56 2.97 4.43
N LEU A 100 -8.38 3.74 5.17
CA LEU A 100 -8.90 5.03 4.72
C LEU A 100 -7.90 6.17 4.87
N THR A 101 -7.04 6.15 5.89
CA THR A 101 -6.01 7.19 6.09
C THR A 101 -5.15 7.33 4.83
N ILE A 102 -4.89 6.27 4.07
CA ILE A 102 -4.05 6.32 2.86
C ILE A 102 -4.78 6.82 1.61
N HIS A 103 -6.11 6.82 1.58
CA HIS A 103 -6.81 7.58 0.52
C HIS A 103 -6.70 9.09 0.74
N GLN A 104 -6.38 9.52 1.96
CA GLN A 104 -6.04 10.91 2.30
C GLN A 104 -4.53 11.12 2.55
N SER A 105 -3.71 10.07 2.47
CA SER A 105 -2.29 10.10 2.81
C SER A 105 -1.46 9.21 1.89
N GLU A 106 -1.51 9.47 0.60
CA GLU A 106 -0.35 10.20 0.14
C GLU A 106 -0.81 11.66 0.18
N PRO A 107 -0.21 12.56 0.99
CA PRO A 107 0.02 13.84 0.35
C PRO A 107 0.70 13.42 -0.95
N MET A 108 0.08 13.69 -2.10
CA MET A 108 0.90 14.04 -3.24
C MET A 108 1.92 14.97 -2.60
N GLN A 109 3.16 14.51 -2.45
CA GLN A 109 4.22 15.38 -1.98
C GLN A 109 4.23 16.40 -3.11
N GLU A 110 3.40 17.42 -2.97
CA GLU A 110 3.49 18.61 -3.77
C GLU A 110 4.92 19.02 -3.49
N ASP A 111 5.74 18.87 -4.52
CA ASP A 111 7.14 19.19 -4.45
C ASP A 111 7.21 20.57 -3.80
N THR A 112 7.90 20.68 -2.67
CA THR A 112 7.98 21.96 -1.93
C THR A 112 8.31 23.14 -2.86
N PRO A 113 9.15 22.97 -3.91
CA PRO A 113 9.29 23.95 -4.99
C PRO A 113 8.01 24.36 -5.71
N GLU A 114 7.12 23.43 -6.05
CA GLU A 114 5.84 23.70 -6.72
C GLU A 114 4.85 24.44 -5.82
N ILE A 115 4.81 24.12 -4.52
CA ILE A 115 3.98 24.86 -3.55
C ILE A 115 4.45 26.32 -3.47
N VAL A 116 5.76 26.53 -3.34
CA VAL A 116 6.34 27.88 -3.28
C VAL A 116 6.10 28.64 -4.58
N LYS A 117 6.26 27.97 -5.74
CA LYS A 117 5.97 28.56 -7.05
C LYS A 117 4.51 28.98 -7.19
N ALA A 118 3.57 28.17 -6.70
CA ALA A 118 2.15 28.52 -6.67
C ALA A 118 1.87 29.76 -5.80
N HIS A 119 2.52 29.87 -4.64
CA HIS A 119 2.40 31.05 -3.78
C HIS A 119 2.99 32.32 -4.41
N LEU A 120 4.15 32.23 -5.06
CA LEU A 120 4.78 33.35 -5.76
C LEU A 120 3.91 33.88 -6.92
N ARG A 121 3.25 32.97 -7.66
CA ARG A 121 2.31 33.34 -8.73
C ARG A 121 1.04 34.00 -8.20
N ALA A 122 0.63 33.69 -6.97
CA ALA A 122 -0.54 34.28 -6.33
C ALA A 122 -0.25 35.63 -5.66
N ASP A 123 1.03 36.00 -5.50
CA ASP A 123 1.43 37.27 -4.89
C ASP A 123 1.16 38.45 -5.84
N ARG A 124 0.25 39.34 -5.43
CA ARG A 124 -0.17 40.51 -6.22
C ARG A 124 0.91 41.60 -6.29
N ASN A 125 1.95 41.52 -5.47
CA ASN A 125 3.07 42.46 -5.46
C ASN A 125 4.19 42.08 -6.44
N LEU A 126 4.11 40.90 -7.05
CA LEU A 126 5.04 40.42 -8.06
C LEU A 126 4.41 40.51 -9.45
N ASN A 127 5.21 40.88 -10.44
CA ASN A 127 4.81 40.66 -11.84
C ASN A 127 5.04 39.17 -12.21
N PRO A 128 4.38 38.66 -13.26
CA PRO A 128 4.46 37.24 -13.61
C PRO A 128 5.88 36.74 -13.89
N GLU A 129 6.72 37.60 -14.48
CA GLU A 129 8.11 37.28 -14.81
C GLU A 129 8.97 37.12 -13.54
N ALA A 130 8.80 38.02 -12.56
CA ALA A 130 9.51 37.98 -11.28
C ALA A 130 9.07 36.77 -10.44
N ALA A 131 7.78 36.45 -10.43
CA ALA A 131 7.26 35.27 -9.74
C ALA A 131 7.84 33.97 -10.30
N GLU A 132 7.96 33.87 -11.63
CA GLU A 132 8.56 32.70 -12.29
C GLU A 132 10.06 32.59 -12.00
N ALA A 133 10.81 33.70 -12.12
CA ALA A 133 12.24 33.72 -11.84
C ALA A 133 12.58 33.35 -10.40
N LEU A 134 11.81 33.86 -9.43
CA LEU A 134 11.96 33.51 -8.01
C LEU A 134 11.63 32.03 -7.74
N GLY A 135 10.61 31.49 -8.41
CA GLY A 135 10.26 30.07 -8.30
C GLY A 135 11.37 29.15 -8.82
N GLU A 136 11.96 29.48 -9.97
CA GLU A 136 13.09 28.72 -10.54
C GLU A 136 14.35 28.82 -9.67
N MET A 137 14.67 30.02 -9.16
CA MET A 137 15.81 30.19 -8.25
C MET A 137 15.62 29.38 -6.96
N PHE A 138 14.41 29.39 -6.39
CA PHE A 138 14.08 28.59 -5.22
C PHE A 138 14.23 27.10 -5.50
N ARG A 139 13.72 26.61 -6.64
CA ARG A 139 13.83 25.20 -7.06
C ARG A 139 15.29 24.76 -7.14
N LEU A 140 16.14 25.53 -7.82
CA LEU A 140 17.57 25.23 -7.95
C LEU A 140 18.28 25.17 -6.60
N ALA A 141 18.00 26.12 -5.71
CA ALA A 141 18.56 26.13 -4.36
C ALA A 141 18.04 24.94 -3.53
N TYR A 142 16.75 24.65 -3.60
CA TYR A 142 16.13 23.53 -2.90
C TYR A 142 16.75 22.19 -3.33
N ASP A 143 16.96 21.97 -4.62
CA ASP A 143 17.59 20.75 -5.14
C ASP A 143 19.05 20.62 -4.68
N GLN A 144 19.80 21.73 -4.66
CA GLN A 144 21.20 21.75 -4.24
C GLN A 144 21.39 21.46 -2.74
N PHE A 145 20.48 21.92 -1.88
CA PHE A 145 20.65 21.85 -0.42
C PHE A 145 19.71 20.85 0.28
N SER A 146 18.76 20.25 -0.43
CA SER A 146 17.91 19.20 0.15
C SER A 146 18.72 17.93 0.44
N LYS A 147 18.37 17.23 1.53
CA LYS A 147 19.07 16.01 1.98
C LYS A 147 19.01 14.84 0.97
N ALA A 148 18.22 14.96 -0.09
CA ALA A 148 18.07 13.95 -1.14
C ALA A 148 19.26 13.93 -2.13
N SER A 149 19.99 15.04 -2.28
CA SER A 149 21.16 15.15 -3.18
C SER A 149 22.51 14.85 -2.48
N LEU A 150 22.53 14.63 -1.17
CA LEU A 150 23.75 14.38 -0.37
C LEU A 150 24.02 12.88 -0.10
N LYS A 151 23.78 11.99 -1.08
CA LYS A 151 24.31 10.62 -0.99
C LYS A 151 25.79 10.65 -1.39
N PRO A 152 26.76 10.35 -0.50
CA PRO A 152 28.16 10.32 -0.89
C PRO A 152 28.39 9.20 -1.91
N ALA A 153 29.12 9.54 -2.97
CA ALA A 153 29.64 8.58 -3.95
C ALA A 153 30.37 7.46 -3.19
N LYS A 154 29.86 6.24 -3.35
CA LYS A 154 30.42 5.04 -2.73
C LYS A 154 31.78 4.76 -3.40
N ASN A 155 32.82 4.74 -2.58
CA ASN A 155 34.22 4.45 -2.87
C ASN A 155 34.43 3.46 -4.04
N SER A 156 35.21 3.90 -5.04
CA SER A 156 35.92 3.03 -5.95
C SER A 156 37.25 2.65 -5.29
N ASP A 157 37.28 1.52 -4.60
CA ASP A 157 38.49 0.75 -4.41
C ASP A 157 38.12 -0.73 -4.54
N ASP A 158 38.95 -1.42 -5.30
CA ASP A 158 39.15 -2.86 -5.38
C ASP A 158 38.36 -3.65 -6.43
N GLU A 159 38.96 -3.78 -7.63
CA GLU A 159 39.27 -5.11 -8.14
C GLU A 159 40.55 -5.02 -9.01
N SER A 160 41.69 -5.18 -8.34
CA SER A 160 42.96 -5.53 -8.98
C SER A 160 43.13 -7.04 -8.86
N VAL A 161 43.01 -7.77 -9.97
CA VAL A 161 43.52 -9.14 -10.11
C VAL A 161 44.27 -9.22 -11.44
#